data_AF-A0A2D5CLG7-F1
#
_entry.id   AF-A0A2D5CLG7-F1
#
_cell.length_a   1.000
_cell.length_b   1.000
_cell.length_c   1.000
_cell.angle_alpha   90.00
_cell.angle_beta   90.00
_cell.angle_gamma   90.00
#
_symmetry.space_group_name_H-M   'P 1'
#
loop_
_entity.id
_entity.type
_entity.pdbx_description
1 polymer ?
#
loop_
_entity_poly.entity_id
_entity_poly.type
_entity_poly.pdbx_seq_one_letter_code
_entity_poly.pdbx_strand_id
1 'polypeptide(L)'
;MNKLEIKNIAQQSTPKVKIKFFKQYLRHEIINELDTSDCIGIELGVAGGHYSQRMMGSGRFRKFYGVDLYEDHHNTKEYIGALKTIGLEKNYCLLRMSFDEAIDLFDDAYFDFIYFDGYAHTGEEGGKTFSNWFKKLKVGGMFAGDDYHDDWPLVKWAVNDMVTKIGCDLNVTIKTENTYLNRYPTWFFIKEKECDFTSDAALLELGTKIRNSTRKKASNEITLTIDQISSILKQVKLKQPKIANSLKKLL
;
A
#
# COMPACT_ATOMS: atom_id res chain seq x y z
N MET A 1 18.43 8.30 7.27
CA MET A 1 17.75 9.44 6.64
C MET A 1 16.52 9.76 7.46
N ASN A 2 16.32 11.02 7.83
CA ASN A 2 15.14 11.45 8.57
C ASN A 2 13.96 11.72 7.62
N LYS A 3 12.73 11.85 8.15
CA LYS A 3 11.52 12.05 7.32
C LYS A 3 11.57 13.33 6.48
N LEU A 4 12.21 14.39 6.98
CA LEU A 4 12.30 15.67 6.29
C LEU A 4 13.24 15.59 5.08
N GLU A 5 14.37 14.91 5.23
CA GLU A 5 15.30 14.63 4.13
C GLU A 5 14.62 13.84 3.00
N ILE A 6 13.89 12.77 3.33
CA ILE A 6 13.15 11.97 2.34
C ILE A 6 12.13 12.84 1.60
N LYS A 7 11.38 13.68 2.33
CA LYS A 7 10.40 14.58 1.74
C LYS A 7 11.05 15.58 0.79
N ASN A 8 12.17 16.18 1.17
CA ASN A 8 12.89 17.15 0.34
C ASN A 8 13.44 16.51 -0.94
N ILE A 9 14.04 15.33 -0.84
CA ILE A 9 14.56 14.59 -2.01
C ILE A 9 13.40 14.29 -2.96
N ALA A 10 12.33 13.69 -2.46
CA ALA A 10 11.18 13.33 -3.28
C ALA A 10 10.52 14.56 -3.93
N GLN A 11 10.39 15.68 -3.22
CA GLN A 11 9.85 16.93 -3.80
C GLN A 11 10.68 17.46 -4.97
N GLN A 12 12.00 17.26 -4.94
CA GLN A 12 12.90 17.71 -6.01
C GLN A 12 12.93 16.72 -7.18
N SER A 13 12.81 15.42 -6.90
CA SER A 13 12.98 14.35 -7.89
C SER A 13 11.68 13.89 -8.55
N THR A 14 10.51 14.15 -7.95
CA THR A 14 9.22 13.69 -8.47
C THR A 14 8.88 14.36 -9.81
N PRO A 15 8.69 13.59 -10.90
CA PRO A 15 8.25 14.15 -12.18
C PRO A 15 6.90 14.85 -12.06
N LYS A 16 6.68 15.88 -12.87
CA LYS A 16 5.37 16.54 -12.98
C LYS A 16 4.54 15.81 -14.02
N VAL A 17 3.34 15.39 -13.63
CA VAL A 17 2.37 14.73 -14.51
C VAL A 17 1.06 15.48 -14.52
N LYS A 18 0.29 15.31 -15.59
CA LYS A 18 -1.09 15.80 -15.67
C LYS A 18 -1.98 14.89 -14.83
N ILE A 19 -2.79 15.50 -13.96
CA ILE A 19 -3.67 14.78 -13.03
C ILE A 19 -5.12 15.17 -13.29
N LYS A 20 -5.98 14.17 -13.43
CA LYS A 20 -7.44 14.33 -13.43
C LYS A 20 -7.98 13.93 -12.05
N PHE A 21 -8.67 14.86 -11.39
CA PHE A 21 -9.19 14.62 -10.05
C PHE A 21 -10.65 14.15 -10.06
N PHE A 22 -10.93 13.09 -9.30
CA PHE A 22 -12.25 12.48 -9.13
C PHE A 22 -12.83 12.85 -7.77
N LYS A 23 -13.75 13.82 -7.76
CA LYS A 23 -14.31 14.38 -6.51
C LYS A 23 -15.36 13.51 -5.83
N GLN A 24 -16.02 12.64 -6.60
CA GLN A 24 -17.21 11.92 -6.16
C GLN A 24 -16.87 10.56 -5.53
N TYR A 25 -15.73 9.99 -5.89
CA TYR A 25 -15.40 8.59 -5.61
C TYR A 25 -14.53 8.42 -4.38
N LEU A 26 -14.98 7.53 -3.50
CA LEU A 26 -14.16 6.85 -2.51
C LEU A 26 -13.21 5.85 -3.19
N ARG A 27 -12.18 5.41 -2.47
CA ARG A 27 -11.14 4.52 -3.00
C ARG A 27 -11.64 3.22 -3.65
N HIS A 28 -12.74 2.65 -3.17
CA HIS A 28 -13.31 1.41 -3.70
C HIS A 28 -14.28 1.66 -4.86
N GLU A 29 -14.71 2.91 -5.09
CA GLU A 29 -15.66 3.26 -6.15
C GLU A 29 -14.97 3.46 -7.51
N ILE A 30 -13.63 3.50 -7.57
CA ILE A 30 -12.86 3.61 -8.82
C ILE A 30 -13.16 2.44 -9.79
N ILE A 31 -13.57 1.28 -9.27
CA ILE A 31 -13.94 0.10 -10.06
C ILE A 31 -15.12 0.34 -11.00
N ASN A 32 -15.88 1.42 -10.76
CA ASN A 32 -16.98 1.83 -11.62
C ASN A 32 -16.51 2.47 -12.94
N GLU A 33 -15.23 2.83 -13.06
CA GLU A 33 -14.62 3.29 -14.31
C GLU A 33 -14.21 2.14 -15.25
N LEU A 34 -14.34 0.88 -14.81
CA LEU A 34 -14.14 -0.29 -15.67
C LEU A 34 -15.47 -0.76 -16.27
N ASP A 35 -15.50 -0.91 -17.60
CA ASP A 35 -16.71 -1.26 -18.36
C ASP A 35 -17.15 -2.73 -18.22
N THR A 36 -16.23 -3.67 -18.04
CA THR A 36 -16.54 -5.09 -17.82
C THR A 36 -17.18 -5.29 -16.45
N SER A 37 -18.01 -6.30 -16.15
CA SER A 37 -18.48 -6.61 -14.78
C SER A 37 -18.06 -7.97 -14.23
N ASP A 38 -17.14 -8.62 -14.93
CA ASP A 38 -16.67 -9.97 -14.64
C ASP A 38 -15.15 -9.98 -14.38
N CYS A 39 -14.68 -9.09 -13.51
CA CYS A 39 -13.25 -8.86 -13.32
C CYS A 39 -12.58 -9.98 -12.51
N ILE A 40 -11.30 -10.20 -12.80
CA ILE A 40 -10.34 -10.80 -11.87
C ILE A 40 -9.49 -9.68 -11.27
N GLY A 41 -9.54 -9.52 -9.95
CA GLY A 41 -8.81 -8.46 -9.24
C GLY A 41 -7.80 -9.00 -8.23
N ILE A 42 -6.84 -8.15 -7.84
CA ILE A 42 -5.92 -8.43 -6.74
C ILE A 42 -5.63 -7.17 -5.92
N GLU A 43 -5.52 -7.33 -4.61
CA GLU A 43 -5.00 -6.34 -3.66
C GLU A 43 -3.65 -6.81 -3.10
N LEU A 44 -2.66 -5.93 -3.11
CA LEU A 44 -1.34 -6.12 -2.51
C LEU A 44 -1.24 -5.27 -1.24
N GLY A 45 -1.30 -5.92 -0.07
CA GLY A 45 -1.46 -5.27 1.24
C GLY A 45 -2.92 -5.29 1.65
N VAL A 46 -3.33 -6.31 2.41
CA VAL A 46 -4.75 -6.58 2.74
C VAL A 46 -5.08 -6.18 4.18
N ALA A 47 -4.10 -6.27 5.08
CA ALA A 47 -4.27 -6.03 6.52
C ALA A 47 -5.51 -6.77 7.07
N GLY A 48 -6.48 -6.03 7.61
CA GLY A 48 -7.74 -6.55 8.16
C GLY A 48 -8.83 -6.93 7.14
N GLY A 49 -8.59 -6.78 5.84
CA GLY A 49 -9.48 -7.25 4.76
C GLY A 49 -10.69 -6.34 4.44
N HIS A 50 -10.74 -5.12 4.97
CA HIS A 50 -11.87 -4.21 4.77
C HIS A 50 -12.02 -3.72 3.33
N TYR A 51 -10.91 -3.39 2.66
CA TYR A 51 -10.94 -2.97 1.27
C TYR A 51 -11.37 -4.14 0.37
N SER A 52 -10.68 -5.28 0.47
CA SER A 52 -11.09 -6.55 -0.16
C SER A 52 -12.58 -6.89 0.02
N GLN A 53 -13.13 -6.75 1.23
CA GLN A 53 -14.55 -6.97 1.50
C GLN A 53 -15.45 -6.03 0.65
N ARG A 54 -15.11 -4.74 0.58
CA ARG A 54 -15.84 -3.77 -0.24
C ARG A 54 -15.70 -4.05 -1.73
N MET A 55 -14.52 -4.44 -2.20
CA MET A 55 -14.30 -4.82 -3.59
C MET A 55 -15.15 -6.03 -3.98
N MET A 56 -15.17 -7.08 -3.15
CA MET A 56 -16.07 -8.22 -3.36
C MET A 56 -17.55 -7.81 -3.28
N GLY A 57 -17.90 -6.89 -2.39
CA GLY A 57 -19.25 -6.36 -2.23
C GLY A 57 -19.76 -5.52 -3.39
N SER A 58 -18.88 -5.02 -4.27
CA SER A 58 -19.26 -4.27 -5.46
C SER A 58 -20.03 -5.10 -6.50
N GLY A 59 -19.92 -6.44 -6.44
CA GLY A 59 -20.51 -7.34 -7.44
C GLY A 59 -19.78 -7.37 -8.78
N ARG A 60 -18.57 -6.79 -8.85
CA ARG A 60 -17.83 -6.59 -10.10
C ARG A 60 -16.71 -7.58 -10.36
N PHE A 61 -16.51 -8.53 -9.45
CA PHE A 61 -15.44 -9.52 -9.53
C PHE A 61 -16.01 -10.93 -9.46
N ARG A 62 -15.66 -11.77 -10.45
CA ARG A 62 -15.83 -13.23 -10.31
C ARG A 62 -14.83 -13.84 -9.37
N LYS A 63 -13.64 -13.26 -9.27
CA LYS A 63 -12.55 -13.70 -8.39
C LYS A 63 -11.74 -12.50 -7.96
N PHE A 64 -11.38 -12.44 -6.67
CA PHE A 64 -10.46 -11.45 -6.16
C PHE A 64 -9.40 -12.12 -5.30
N TYR A 65 -8.15 -11.67 -5.43
CA TYR A 65 -7.02 -12.16 -4.66
C TYR A 65 -6.58 -11.09 -3.68
N GLY A 66 -6.06 -11.51 -2.54
CA GLY A 66 -5.32 -10.65 -1.63
C GLY A 66 -3.95 -11.25 -1.37
N VAL A 67 -2.93 -10.43 -1.31
CA VAL A 67 -1.59 -10.84 -0.92
C VAL A 67 -1.14 -9.97 0.24
N ASP A 68 -0.72 -10.60 1.33
CA ASP A 68 -0.15 -9.92 2.47
C ASP A 68 0.76 -10.91 3.23
N LEU A 69 1.81 -10.40 3.86
CA LEU A 69 2.83 -11.25 4.46
C LEU A 69 2.35 -11.90 5.77
N TYR A 70 1.59 -11.16 6.59
CA TYR A 70 1.18 -11.58 7.95
C TYR A 70 2.33 -12.14 8.82
N GLU A 71 3.56 -11.67 8.58
CA GLU A 71 4.77 -11.98 9.36
C GLU A 71 5.60 -10.72 9.64
N ASP A 72 5.06 -9.54 9.34
CA ASP A 72 5.68 -8.23 9.59
C ASP A 72 4.89 -7.43 10.63
N HIS A 73 4.21 -6.36 10.22
CA HIS A 73 3.31 -5.58 11.05
C HIS A 73 2.00 -6.33 11.33
N HIS A 74 1.69 -7.32 10.51
CA HIS A 74 0.52 -8.18 10.64
C HIS A 74 0.91 -9.57 11.14
N ASN A 75 -0.06 -10.28 11.73
CA ASN A 75 0.18 -11.60 12.32
C ASN A 75 -0.96 -12.57 11.99
N THR A 76 -0.83 -13.83 12.45
CA THR A 76 -1.83 -14.87 12.21
C THR A 76 -3.22 -14.53 12.75
N LYS A 77 -3.32 -13.76 13.85
CA LYS A 77 -4.62 -13.31 14.37
C LYS A 77 -5.30 -12.35 13.40
N GLU A 78 -4.54 -11.44 12.80
CA GLU A 78 -5.04 -10.52 11.78
C GLU A 78 -5.40 -11.23 10.48
N TYR A 79 -4.60 -12.22 10.06
CA TYR A 79 -4.93 -13.11 8.93
C TYR A 79 -6.29 -13.78 9.10
N ILE A 80 -6.52 -14.40 10.27
CA ILE A 80 -7.83 -15.00 10.62
C ILE A 80 -8.94 -13.94 10.63
N GLY A 81 -8.62 -12.74 11.12
CA GLY A 81 -9.54 -11.59 11.10
C GLY A 81 -9.95 -11.21 9.68
N ALA A 82 -8.99 -11.04 8.77
CA ALA A 82 -9.24 -10.72 7.37
C ALA A 82 -10.09 -11.78 6.66
N LEU A 83 -9.78 -13.07 6.87
CA LEU A 83 -10.57 -14.18 6.34
C LEU A 83 -12.03 -14.12 6.81
N LYS A 84 -12.26 -13.79 8.08
CA LYS A 84 -13.63 -13.62 8.63
C LYS A 84 -14.33 -12.37 8.10
N THR A 85 -13.61 -11.25 7.99
CA THR A 85 -14.14 -9.99 7.45
C THR A 85 -14.61 -10.17 6.01
N ILE A 86 -13.80 -10.81 5.18
CA ILE A 86 -14.08 -11.00 3.76
C ILE A 86 -15.11 -12.11 3.56
N GLY A 87 -14.96 -13.21 4.30
CA GLY A 87 -15.85 -14.37 4.29
C GLY A 87 -15.22 -15.58 3.57
N LEU A 88 -15.20 -16.71 4.25
CA LEU A 88 -14.55 -17.96 3.79
C LEU A 88 -15.16 -18.53 2.50
N GLU A 89 -16.46 -18.33 2.30
CA GLU A 89 -17.21 -18.87 1.15
C GLU A 89 -17.26 -17.89 -0.03
N LYS A 90 -16.58 -16.73 0.05
CA LYS A 90 -16.52 -15.79 -1.07
C LYS A 90 -15.59 -16.32 -2.15
N ASN A 91 -15.82 -15.89 -3.39
CA ASN A 91 -14.87 -16.09 -4.49
C ASN A 91 -13.63 -15.19 -4.30
N TYR A 92 -12.92 -15.43 -3.22
CA TYR A 92 -11.75 -14.70 -2.77
C TYR A 92 -10.61 -15.69 -2.50
N CYS A 93 -9.36 -15.25 -2.54
CA CYS A 93 -8.21 -16.05 -2.11
C CYS A 93 -7.20 -15.16 -1.40
N LEU A 94 -6.96 -15.41 -0.10
CA LEU A 94 -5.97 -14.68 0.68
C LEU A 94 -4.66 -15.45 0.74
N LEU A 95 -3.64 -14.94 0.07
CA LEU A 95 -2.30 -15.51 0.00
C LEU A 95 -1.43 -14.88 1.09
N ARG A 96 -0.95 -15.72 2.00
CA ARG A 96 -0.01 -15.33 3.05
C ARG A 96 1.43 -15.49 2.56
N MET A 97 1.94 -14.49 1.85
CA MET A 97 3.29 -14.49 1.24
C MET A 97 3.69 -13.07 0.80
N SER A 98 4.95 -12.88 0.40
CA SER A 98 5.40 -11.58 -0.12
C SER A 98 4.93 -11.32 -1.57
N PHE A 99 4.92 -10.06 -1.98
CA PHE A 99 4.57 -9.67 -3.35
C PHE A 99 5.55 -10.25 -4.39
N ASP A 100 6.83 -10.38 -4.02
CA ASP A 100 7.88 -10.95 -4.88
C ASP A 100 7.66 -12.46 -5.09
N GLU A 101 7.05 -13.18 -4.13
CA GLU A 101 6.75 -14.62 -4.27
C GLU A 101 5.41 -14.87 -4.96
N ALA A 102 4.40 -14.04 -4.69
CA ALA A 102 3.06 -14.19 -5.26
C ALA A 102 3.03 -13.96 -6.78
N ILE A 103 3.97 -13.16 -7.31
CA ILE A 103 3.95 -12.77 -8.72
C ILE A 103 4.09 -13.95 -9.69
N ASP A 104 4.79 -15.02 -9.28
CA ASP A 104 5.04 -16.21 -10.10
C ASP A 104 3.85 -17.17 -10.13
N LEU A 105 2.80 -16.92 -9.32
CA LEU A 105 1.56 -17.70 -9.34
C LEU A 105 0.63 -17.32 -10.49
N PHE A 106 0.85 -16.16 -11.12
CA PHE A 106 -0.06 -15.59 -12.10
C PHE A 106 0.64 -15.41 -13.44
N ASP A 107 -0.03 -15.80 -14.52
CA ASP A 107 0.45 -15.53 -15.87
C ASP A 107 0.46 -14.01 -16.15
N ASP A 108 1.20 -13.60 -17.19
CA ASP A 108 1.10 -12.24 -17.70
C ASP A 108 -0.31 -12.00 -18.28
N ALA A 109 -0.80 -10.76 -18.23
CA ALA A 109 -2.17 -10.39 -18.61
C ALA A 109 -3.29 -11.21 -17.93
N TYR A 110 -3.12 -11.56 -16.65
CA TYR A 110 -4.11 -12.30 -15.87
C TYR A 110 -5.19 -11.42 -15.24
N PHE A 111 -4.82 -10.25 -14.71
CA PHE A 111 -5.71 -9.39 -13.93
C PHE A 111 -6.39 -8.31 -14.77
N ASP A 112 -7.65 -8.01 -14.45
CA ASP A 112 -8.38 -6.84 -14.93
C ASP A 112 -8.20 -5.64 -13.99
N PHE A 113 -7.77 -5.89 -12.75
CA PHE A 113 -7.62 -4.88 -11.70
C PHE A 113 -6.49 -5.26 -10.74
N ILE A 114 -5.60 -4.32 -10.46
CA ILE A 114 -4.54 -4.45 -9.44
C ILE A 114 -4.60 -3.23 -8.52
N TYR A 115 -4.60 -3.47 -7.21
CA TYR A 115 -4.57 -2.42 -6.18
C TYR A 115 -3.35 -2.56 -5.25
N PHE A 116 -2.58 -1.49 -5.09
CA PHE A 116 -1.40 -1.41 -4.21
C PHE A 116 -1.73 -0.66 -2.90
N ASP A 117 -1.55 -1.32 -1.75
CA ASP A 117 -1.79 -0.78 -0.40
C ASP A 117 -0.89 -1.42 0.68
N GLY A 118 0.36 -1.74 0.33
CA GLY A 118 1.24 -2.53 1.19
C GLY A 118 2.33 -1.70 1.86
N TYR A 119 3.26 -1.20 1.05
CA TYR A 119 4.56 -0.69 1.52
C TYR A 119 4.82 0.76 1.11
N ALA A 120 3.84 1.63 1.31
CA ALA A 120 3.91 3.04 0.93
C ALA A 120 5.15 3.79 1.44
N HIS A 121 5.63 3.47 2.64
CA HIS A 121 6.84 4.08 3.22
C HIS A 121 8.13 3.82 2.41
N THR A 122 8.11 2.82 1.54
CA THR A 122 9.23 2.47 0.65
C THR A 122 9.03 2.99 -0.78
N GLY A 123 7.88 3.63 -1.08
CA GLY A 123 7.43 3.83 -2.46
C GLY A 123 7.28 2.50 -3.19
N GLU A 124 6.64 1.54 -2.52
CA GLU A 124 6.43 0.13 -2.90
C GLU A 124 7.65 -0.55 -3.55
N GLU A 125 8.73 -0.47 -2.78
CA GLU A 125 10.12 -0.71 -3.07
C GLU A 125 10.68 0.04 -4.28
N GLY A 126 10.63 1.36 -4.14
CA GLY A 126 11.18 2.31 -5.11
C GLY A 126 10.62 2.15 -6.51
N GLY A 127 9.35 1.79 -6.64
CA GLY A 127 8.64 1.55 -7.90
C GLY A 127 8.89 0.17 -8.52
N LYS A 128 9.71 -0.70 -7.92
CA LYS A 128 10.00 -2.04 -8.45
C LYS A 128 8.74 -2.89 -8.50
N THR A 129 7.91 -2.81 -7.46
CA THR A 129 6.66 -3.57 -7.40
C THR A 129 5.77 -3.19 -8.58
N PHE A 130 5.68 -1.89 -8.90
CA PHE A 130 4.89 -1.43 -10.04
C PHE A 130 5.39 -1.99 -11.37
N SER A 131 6.70 -1.91 -11.65
CA SER A 131 7.26 -2.46 -12.89
C SER A 131 7.06 -3.97 -12.99
N ASN A 132 7.23 -4.69 -11.88
CA ASN A 132 7.07 -6.15 -11.86
C ASN A 132 5.61 -6.56 -12.14
N TRP A 133 4.65 -5.91 -11.49
CA TRP A 133 3.24 -6.26 -11.57
C TRP A 133 2.53 -5.72 -12.81
N PHE A 134 3.11 -4.75 -13.52
CA PHE A 134 2.48 -4.14 -14.70
C PHE A 134 2.16 -5.14 -15.82
N LYS A 135 3.04 -6.12 -16.06
CA LYS A 135 2.81 -7.18 -17.05
C LYS A 135 1.70 -8.17 -16.65
N LYS A 136 1.36 -8.23 -15.36
CA LYS A 136 0.26 -9.08 -14.86
C LYS A 136 -1.11 -8.46 -15.12
N LEU A 137 -1.17 -7.16 -15.40
CA LEU A 137 -2.39 -6.45 -15.78
C LEU A 137 -2.64 -6.58 -17.29
N LYS A 138 -3.88 -6.83 -17.68
CA LYS A 138 -4.32 -6.79 -19.09
C LYS A 138 -4.33 -5.38 -19.64
N VAL A 139 -4.14 -5.24 -20.96
CA VAL A 139 -4.60 -4.04 -21.68
C VAL A 139 -6.10 -3.86 -21.47
N GLY A 140 -6.52 -2.64 -21.14
CA GLY A 140 -7.87 -2.30 -20.70
C GLY A 140 -8.12 -2.51 -19.19
N GLY A 141 -7.18 -3.14 -18.47
CA GLY A 141 -7.25 -3.29 -17.02
C GLY A 141 -6.90 -2.01 -16.26
N MET A 142 -7.29 -1.96 -15.00
CA MET A 142 -7.00 -0.84 -14.09
C MET A 142 -5.80 -1.13 -13.19
N PHE A 143 -4.86 -0.20 -13.17
CA PHE A 143 -3.73 -0.18 -12.24
C PHE A 143 -3.97 0.94 -11.23
N ALA A 144 -4.05 0.61 -9.94
CA ALA A 144 -4.47 1.54 -8.90
C ALA A 144 -3.75 1.32 -7.57
N GLY A 145 -3.75 2.30 -6.68
CA GLY A 145 -3.22 2.15 -5.34
C GLY A 145 -3.54 3.32 -4.42
N ASP A 146 -3.27 3.17 -3.13
CA ASP A 146 -3.48 4.23 -2.14
C ASP A 146 -2.25 5.17 -2.04
N ASP A 147 -2.32 6.10 -1.11
CA ASP A 147 -1.20 6.90 -0.62
C ASP A 147 -0.62 7.90 -1.63
N TYR A 148 -1.41 8.39 -2.59
CA TYR A 148 -1.02 9.53 -3.42
C TYR A 148 -1.10 10.85 -2.64
N HIS A 149 -0.18 11.06 -1.70
CA HIS A 149 -0.18 12.21 -0.80
C HIS A 149 1.24 12.68 -0.42
N ASP A 150 1.38 13.94 0.01
CA ASP A 150 2.66 14.52 0.44
C ASP A 150 3.21 13.94 1.76
N ASP A 151 2.40 13.14 2.45
CA ASP A 151 2.81 12.35 3.61
C ASP A 151 3.52 11.04 3.17
N TRP A 152 3.28 10.62 1.93
CA TRP A 152 3.86 9.45 1.29
C TRP A 152 4.61 9.85 0.01
N PRO A 153 5.64 10.70 0.15
CA PRO A 153 6.24 11.36 -0.99
C PRO A 153 6.96 10.39 -1.95
N LEU A 154 7.39 9.21 -1.46
CA LEU A 154 7.98 8.17 -2.32
C LEU A 154 6.95 7.44 -3.19
N VAL A 155 5.70 7.30 -2.73
CA VAL A 155 4.60 6.78 -3.57
C VAL A 155 4.32 7.76 -4.70
N LYS A 156 4.18 9.05 -4.40
CA LYS A 156 3.99 10.08 -5.44
C LYS A 156 5.13 10.08 -6.46
N TRP A 157 6.37 9.95 -6.00
CA TRP A 157 7.51 9.84 -6.90
C TRP A 157 7.39 8.59 -7.79
N ALA A 158 7.18 7.41 -7.22
CA ALA A 158 7.07 6.15 -7.95
C ALA A 158 5.94 6.18 -8.99
N VAL A 159 4.76 6.71 -8.61
CA VAL A 159 3.59 6.81 -9.51
C VAL A 159 3.88 7.78 -10.65
N ASN A 160 4.44 8.95 -10.37
CA ASN A 160 4.69 9.95 -11.42
C ASN A 160 5.80 9.51 -12.38
N ASP A 161 6.83 8.83 -11.88
CA ASP A 161 7.88 8.23 -12.69
C ASP A 161 7.30 7.16 -13.64
N MET A 162 6.51 6.23 -13.10
CA MET A 162 5.81 5.21 -13.88
C MET A 162 4.91 5.81 -14.96
N VAL A 163 4.03 6.74 -14.59
CA VAL A 163 3.07 7.37 -15.51
C VAL A 163 3.80 8.12 -16.64
N THR A 164 4.91 8.79 -16.31
CA THR A 164 5.74 9.49 -17.31
C THR A 164 6.35 8.51 -18.31
N LYS A 165 6.85 7.37 -17.84
CA LYS A 165 7.49 6.34 -18.69
C LYS A 165 6.49 5.61 -19.57
N ILE A 166 5.30 5.28 -19.04
CA ILE A 166 4.23 4.62 -19.79
C ILE A 166 3.56 5.59 -20.77
N GLY A 167 3.50 6.88 -20.41
CA GLY A 167 2.87 7.93 -21.21
C GLY A 167 1.35 7.92 -21.12
N CYS A 168 0.79 7.74 -19.92
CA CYS A 168 -0.67 7.75 -19.67
C CYS A 168 -1.11 8.97 -18.84
N ASP A 169 -2.42 9.24 -18.80
CA ASP A 169 -3.00 10.25 -17.91
C ASP A 169 -3.26 9.64 -16.50
N LEU A 170 -2.87 10.35 -15.44
CA LEU A 170 -3.08 9.91 -14.05
C LEU A 170 -4.41 10.43 -13.49
N ASN A 171 -5.17 9.55 -12.85
CA ASN A 171 -6.39 9.90 -12.14
C ASN A 171 -6.18 9.78 -10.62
N VAL A 172 -6.76 10.70 -9.85
CA VAL A 172 -6.63 10.72 -8.38
C VAL A 172 -7.97 11.06 -7.72
N THR A 173 -8.39 10.30 -6.71
CA THR A 173 -9.61 10.60 -5.95
C THR A 173 -9.39 11.78 -5.00
N ILE A 174 -10.43 12.59 -4.72
CA ILE A 174 -10.37 13.62 -3.67
C ILE A 174 -11.08 13.17 -2.39
N LYS A 175 -12.13 12.36 -2.53
CA LYS A 175 -12.97 11.95 -1.40
C LYS A 175 -12.27 10.84 -0.62
N THR A 176 -11.94 11.12 0.63
CA THR A 176 -11.33 10.18 1.57
C THR A 176 -12.24 9.94 2.78
N GLU A 177 -11.97 8.90 3.56
CA GLU A 177 -12.70 8.62 4.79
C GLU A 177 -11.85 9.01 6.01
N ASN A 178 -12.49 9.47 7.08
CA ASN A 178 -11.76 9.86 8.30
C ASN A 178 -11.41 8.65 9.20
N THR A 179 -11.00 7.54 8.61
CA THR A 179 -10.53 6.34 9.32
C THR A 179 -9.03 6.20 9.11
N TYR A 180 -8.30 5.58 10.05
CA TYR A 180 -6.83 5.44 9.92
C TYR A 180 -6.39 4.68 8.66
N LEU A 181 -7.25 3.82 8.13
CA LEU A 181 -6.95 2.94 7.01
C LEU A 181 -7.21 3.59 5.63
N ASN A 182 -8.00 4.67 5.56
CA ASN A 182 -8.51 5.21 4.29
C ASN A 182 -8.36 6.74 4.20
N ARG A 183 -7.25 7.29 4.71
CA ARG A 183 -7.06 8.75 4.83
C ARG A 183 -6.58 9.42 3.56
N TYR A 184 -5.94 8.68 2.67
CA TYR A 184 -5.19 9.26 1.57
C TYR A 184 -5.88 9.05 0.21
N PRO A 185 -5.57 9.90 -0.77
CA PRO A 185 -6.06 9.76 -2.13
C PRO A 185 -5.59 8.48 -2.82
N THR A 186 -6.51 7.85 -3.53
CA THR A 186 -6.24 6.74 -4.43
C THR A 186 -5.83 7.26 -5.79
N TRP A 187 -4.77 6.71 -6.36
CA TRP A 187 -4.35 6.94 -7.73
C TRP A 187 -4.78 5.76 -8.62
N PHE A 188 -5.08 6.02 -9.90
CA PHE A 188 -5.34 4.96 -10.87
C PHE A 188 -5.18 5.43 -12.32
N PHE A 189 -4.98 4.46 -13.22
CA PHE A 189 -5.10 4.64 -14.67
C PHE A 189 -5.53 3.32 -15.34
N ILE A 190 -5.95 3.40 -16.59
CA ILE A 190 -6.25 2.23 -17.43
C ILE A 190 -5.03 1.93 -18.31
N LYS A 191 -4.59 0.66 -18.35
CA LYS A 191 -3.47 0.23 -19.19
C LYS A 191 -3.89 0.24 -20.65
N GLU A 192 -3.35 1.17 -21.44
CA GLU A 192 -3.73 1.32 -22.87
C GLU A 192 -2.97 0.39 -23.82
N LYS A 193 -1.76 -0.03 -23.43
CA LYS A 193 -0.87 -0.87 -24.25
C LYS A 193 0.11 -1.63 -23.38
N GLU A 194 0.70 -2.67 -23.96
CA GLU A 194 1.89 -3.30 -23.39
C GLU A 194 3.09 -2.36 -23.51
N CYS A 195 3.89 -2.30 -22.44
CA CYS A 195 5.18 -1.64 -22.44
C CYS A 195 6.02 -2.14 -21.26
N ASP A 196 7.32 -2.20 -21.48
CA ASP A 196 8.27 -2.44 -20.40
C ASP A 196 8.77 -1.11 -19.85
N PHE A 197 8.90 -1.03 -18.53
CA PHE A 197 9.58 0.08 -17.87
C PHE A 197 10.30 -0.43 -16.63
N THR A 198 11.36 0.28 -16.27
CA THR A 198 12.05 0.06 -15.00
C THR A 198 11.86 1.29 -14.12
N SER A 199 11.92 1.09 -12.81
CA SER A 199 11.83 2.17 -11.84
C SER A 199 13.02 3.13 -11.94
N ASP A 200 12.85 4.36 -11.48
CA ASP A 200 13.95 5.31 -11.30
C ASP A 200 15.04 4.70 -10.38
N ALA A 201 16.30 4.79 -10.80
CA ALA A 201 17.40 4.13 -10.10
C ALA A 201 17.67 4.72 -8.72
N ALA A 202 17.53 6.04 -8.55
CA ALA A 202 17.74 6.70 -7.27
C ALA A 202 16.60 6.37 -6.30
N LEU A 203 15.36 6.32 -6.81
CA LEU A 203 14.20 5.90 -6.04
C LEU A 203 14.31 4.42 -5.62
N LEU A 204 14.74 3.53 -6.53
CA LEU A 204 14.97 2.12 -6.23
C LEU A 204 16.01 1.92 -5.12
N GLU A 205 17.13 2.65 -5.19
CA GLU A 205 18.17 2.63 -4.16
C GLU A 205 17.63 3.13 -2.82
N LEU A 206 16.89 4.23 -2.83
CA LEU A 206 16.32 4.83 -1.62
C LEU A 206 15.27 3.92 -0.97
N GLY A 207 14.33 3.40 -1.76
CA GLY A 207 13.33 2.42 -1.32
C GLY A 207 14.03 1.26 -0.64
N THR A 208 14.93 0.58 -1.37
CA THR A 208 15.66 -0.60 -0.89
C THR A 208 16.37 -0.35 0.45
N LYS A 209 17.00 0.83 0.61
CA LYS A 209 17.62 1.22 1.89
C LYS A 209 16.59 1.32 3.02
N ILE A 210 15.41 1.87 2.76
CA ILE A 210 14.32 1.99 3.74
C ILE A 210 13.81 0.60 4.15
N ARG A 211 13.47 -0.30 3.21
CA ARG A 211 13.04 -1.68 3.53
C ARG A 211 14.07 -2.46 4.34
N ASN A 212 15.34 -2.35 3.98
CA ASN A 212 16.40 -3.01 4.72
C ASN A 212 16.51 -2.46 6.16
N SER A 213 16.25 -1.17 6.35
CA SER A 213 16.28 -0.55 7.68
C SER A 213 15.08 -0.94 8.55
N THR A 214 13.89 -1.12 7.96
CA THR A 214 12.67 -1.51 8.69
C THR A 214 12.71 -2.98 9.08
N ARG A 215 13.18 -3.87 8.20
CA ARG A 215 13.39 -5.30 8.51
C ARG A 215 14.41 -5.52 9.63
N LYS A 216 15.55 -4.81 9.61
CA LYS A 216 16.55 -4.87 10.70
C LYS A 216 16.01 -4.41 12.05
N LYS A 217 15.02 -3.51 12.06
CA LYS A 217 14.37 -3.08 13.31
C LYS A 217 13.37 -4.12 13.81
N ALA A 218 12.64 -4.79 12.91
CA ALA A 218 11.71 -5.85 13.28
C ALA A 218 12.40 -7.08 13.91
N SER A 219 13.65 -7.37 13.52
CA SER A 219 14.44 -8.46 14.11
C SER A 219 15.05 -8.14 15.49
N ASN A 220 15.07 -6.87 15.90
CA ASN A 220 15.56 -6.49 17.22
C ASN A 220 14.38 -6.41 18.18
N GLU A 221 14.08 -7.51 18.88
CA GLU A 221 13.32 -7.41 20.13
C GLU A 221 14.04 -6.43 21.05
N ILE A 222 13.41 -5.30 21.34
CA ILE A 222 13.93 -4.35 22.32
C ILE A 222 13.65 -4.95 23.70
N THR A 223 14.58 -5.75 24.20
CA THR A 223 14.56 -6.19 25.59
C THR A 223 15.01 -5.04 26.48
N LEU A 224 14.06 -4.36 27.12
CA LEU A 224 14.38 -3.38 28.17
C LEU A 224 14.45 -4.09 29.52
N THR A 225 15.52 -3.84 30.25
CA THR A 225 15.61 -4.22 31.67
C THR A 225 14.57 -3.44 32.49
N ILE A 226 14.18 -3.99 33.64
CA ILE A 226 13.26 -3.33 34.58
C ILE A 226 13.76 -1.91 34.94
N ASP A 227 15.08 -1.73 35.08
CA ASP A 227 15.68 -0.43 35.40
C ASP A 227 15.55 0.58 34.26
N GLN A 228 15.71 0.13 33.01
CA GLN A 228 15.49 0.98 31.83
C GLN A 228 14.03 1.40 31.72
N ILE A 229 13.09 0.47 31.93
CA ILE A 229 11.65 0.77 31.96
C ILE A 229 11.36 1.80 33.06
N SER A 230 11.88 1.59 34.27
CA SER A 230 11.72 2.50 35.41
C SER A 230 12.27 3.90 35.12
N SER A 231 13.44 3.99 34.48
CA SER A 231 14.07 5.26 34.09
C SER A 231 13.22 6.02 33.06
N ILE A 232 12.72 5.32 32.03
CA ILE A 232 11.84 5.91 31.01
C ILE A 232 10.55 6.43 31.64
N LEU A 233 9.91 5.64 32.52
CA LEU A 233 8.68 6.06 33.22
C LEU A 233 8.90 7.30 34.09
N LYS A 234 10.06 7.42 34.76
CA LYS A 234 10.42 8.64 35.52
C LYS A 234 10.55 9.85 34.59
N GLN A 235 11.17 9.71 33.42
CA GLN A 235 11.29 10.80 32.45
C GLN A 235 9.93 11.21 31.87
N VAL A 236 9.06 10.25 31.55
CA VAL A 236 7.70 10.52 31.08
C VAL A 236 6.89 11.24 32.16
N LYS A 237 7.01 10.84 33.43
CA LYS A 237 6.37 11.54 34.55
C LYS A 237 6.80 13.00 34.67
N LEU A 238 8.08 13.29 34.46
CA LEU A 238 8.62 14.65 34.50
C LEU A 238 8.15 15.50 33.32
N LYS A 239 8.16 14.95 32.11
CA LYS A 239 7.88 15.70 30.87
C LYS A 239 6.38 15.77 30.55
N GLN A 240 5.63 14.72 30.86
CA GLN A 240 4.23 14.53 30.46
C GLN A 240 3.42 13.85 31.59
N PRO A 241 3.15 14.58 32.70
CA PRO A 241 2.54 14.01 33.90
C PRO A 241 1.13 13.44 33.68
N LYS A 242 0.34 14.02 32.77
CA LYS A 242 -1.00 13.50 32.42
C LYS A 242 -0.92 12.11 31.76
N ILE A 243 0.05 11.91 30.87
CA ILE A 243 0.27 10.63 30.19
C ILE A 243 0.82 9.60 31.17
N ALA A 244 1.74 9.99 32.06
CA ALA A 244 2.25 9.12 33.11
C ALA A 244 1.14 8.56 34.03
N ASN A 245 0.14 9.38 34.36
CA ASN A 245 -1.02 8.93 35.14
C ASN A 245 -1.92 7.95 34.40
N SER A 246 -2.08 8.10 33.08
CA SER A 246 -2.80 7.13 32.26
C SER A 246 -2.05 5.79 32.16
N LEU A 247 -0.71 5.84 32.00
CA LEU A 247 0.15 4.66 31.92
C LEU A 247 0.15 3.86 33.22
N LYS A 248 -0.03 4.51 34.38
CA LYS A 248 -0.13 3.83 35.68
C LYS A 248 -1.27 2.80 35.74
N LYS A 249 -2.31 2.93 34.92
CA LYS A 249 -3.44 1.98 34.86
C LYS A 249 -3.13 0.70 34.08
N LEU A 250 -2.01 0.67 33.38
CA LEU A 250 -1.54 -0.46 32.55
C LEU A 250 -0.46 -1.29 33.25
N LEU A 251 -0.01 -0.86 34.43
CA LEU A 251 0.93 -1.53 35.33
C LEU A 251 0.15 -2.06 36.53
#